data_AF-K0VF04-F1
#
_entry.id   AF-K0VF04-F1
#
_cell.length_a   1.000
_cell.length_b   1.000
_cell.length_c   1.000
_cell.angle_alpha   90.00
_cell.angle_beta   90.00
_cell.angle_gamma   90.00
#
_symmetry.space_group_name_H-M   'P 1'
#
loop_
_entity.id
_entity.type
_entity.pdbx_description
1 polymer ?
#
loop_
_entity_poly.entity_id
_entity_poly.type
_entity_poly.pdbx_seq_one_letter_code
_entity_poly.pdbx_strand_id
1 'polypeptide(L)'
;MIRAEAPSLPLRRKADDNRGERAMFRAIKIFLLTLCLVLPGLTLSGLATGLRAQDDVHALIDALGTGGFPERDAAIRALVASGDSHVSQILQQLSDGQLYVNSEGGPVLVQGGTEDEPTYSDPITGEAAADVDPDMMSKVKINNALRITITTMMSQLTLLSPDRSARLAAAEGMLKDADPANLELLNSALSAEKDGEIKNTMEAA
;
A
#
# COMPACT_ATOMS: atom_id res chain seq x y z
N MET A 1 15.40 -72.74 -67.50
CA MET A 1 15.72 -72.46 -66.07
C MET A 1 16.42 -71.11 -66.04
N ILE A 2 15.99 -70.03 -65.40
CA ILE A 2 14.91 -69.73 -64.45
C ILE A 2 14.57 -68.23 -64.61
N ARG A 3 13.26 -67.97 -64.68
CA ARG A 3 12.48 -66.78 -64.28
C ARG A 3 12.69 -65.41 -64.96
N ALA A 4 11.59 -64.98 -65.55
CA ALA A 4 11.29 -63.67 -66.12
C ALA A 4 11.26 -62.56 -65.05
N GLU A 5 11.41 -61.29 -65.48
CA GLU A 5 10.37 -60.26 -65.37
C GLU A 5 10.80 -59.00 -66.18
N ALA A 6 9.82 -58.22 -66.60
CA ALA A 6 9.79 -57.29 -67.73
C ALA A 6 10.39 -55.87 -67.47
N PRO A 7 10.46 -54.99 -68.52
CA PRO A 7 11.28 -53.76 -68.55
C PRO A 7 10.50 -52.47 -68.29
N SER A 8 11.18 -51.35 -67.98
CA SER A 8 10.71 -49.99 -68.33
C SER A 8 11.79 -48.90 -68.12
N LEU A 9 12.09 -48.18 -69.21
CA LEU A 9 12.79 -46.89 -69.28
C LEU A 9 11.81 -45.75 -68.91
N PRO A 10 12.16 -44.45 -69.04
CA PRO A 10 13.18 -43.64 -68.37
C PRO A 10 12.57 -42.33 -67.81
N LEU A 11 13.13 -41.61 -66.82
CA LEU A 11 12.68 -40.23 -66.55
C LEU A 11 13.80 -39.25 -66.14
N ARG A 12 13.98 -38.27 -67.04
CA ARG A 12 14.53 -36.91 -66.89
C ARG A 12 14.38 -36.34 -65.46
N ARG A 13 15.50 -35.97 -64.82
CA ARG A 13 15.48 -35.10 -63.64
C ARG A 13 15.20 -33.65 -64.06
N LYS A 14 14.11 -33.10 -63.54
CA LYS A 14 13.81 -31.67 -63.57
C LYS A 14 14.61 -31.00 -62.46
N ALA A 15 15.30 -29.90 -62.79
CA ALA A 15 16.02 -29.08 -61.85
C ALA A 15 15.03 -28.32 -60.96
N ASP A 16 15.12 -28.50 -59.64
CA ASP A 16 14.36 -27.70 -58.68
C ASP A 16 15.12 -26.41 -58.35
N ASP A 17 14.44 -25.31 -58.67
CA ASP A 17 14.84 -23.92 -58.50
C ASP A 17 14.51 -23.44 -57.07
N ASN A 18 15.37 -23.77 -56.10
CA ASN A 18 15.23 -23.32 -54.70
C ASN A 18 15.77 -21.89 -54.45
N ARG A 19 15.74 -21.00 -55.46
CA ARG A 19 16.28 -19.64 -55.35
C ARG A 19 15.27 -18.65 -54.75
N GLY A 20 13.97 -18.86 -54.95
CA GLY A 20 12.91 -17.98 -54.47
C GLY A 20 12.66 -18.07 -52.96
N GLU A 21 12.69 -19.27 -52.38
CA GLU A 21 12.35 -19.49 -50.97
C GLU A 21 13.36 -18.83 -50.02
N ARG A 22 14.65 -18.85 -50.38
CA ARG A 22 15.73 -18.25 -49.57
C ARG A 22 15.66 -16.73 -49.47
N ALA A 23 15.05 -16.05 -50.46
CA ALA A 23 14.88 -14.60 -50.46
C ALA A 23 13.70 -14.17 -49.56
N MET A 24 12.61 -14.94 -49.54
CA MET A 24 11.41 -14.63 -48.77
C MET A 24 11.65 -14.73 -47.25
N PHE A 25 12.41 -15.73 -46.78
CA PHE A 25 12.77 -15.86 -45.36
C PHE A 25 13.72 -14.75 -44.87
N ARG A 26 14.55 -14.17 -45.76
CA ARG A 26 15.43 -13.04 -45.42
C ARG A 26 14.64 -11.74 -45.27
N ALA A 27 13.65 -11.50 -46.14
CA ALA A 27 12.78 -10.32 -46.05
C ALA A 27 11.89 -10.35 -44.79
N ILE A 28 11.37 -11.52 -44.41
CA ILE A 28 10.54 -11.69 -43.20
C ILE A 28 11.35 -11.48 -41.91
N LYS A 29 12.61 -11.95 -41.86
CA LYS A 29 13.49 -11.73 -40.70
C LYS A 29 13.92 -10.27 -40.53
N ILE A 30 14.12 -9.53 -41.63
CA ILE A 30 14.46 -8.10 -41.55
C ILE A 30 13.25 -7.29 -41.09
N PHE A 31 12.04 -7.62 -41.56
CA PHE A 31 10.80 -6.95 -41.14
C PHE A 31 10.46 -7.18 -39.66
N LEU A 32 10.75 -8.38 -39.12
CA LEU A 32 10.58 -8.70 -37.69
C LEU A 32 11.66 -8.08 -36.77
N LEU A 33 12.84 -7.72 -37.30
CA LEU A 33 13.91 -7.06 -36.54
C LEU A 33 13.80 -5.52 -36.55
N THR A 34 13.15 -4.92 -37.56
CA THR A 34 12.94 -3.46 -37.61
C THR A 34 11.66 -2.99 -36.92
N LEU A 35 10.68 -3.87 -36.67
CA LEU A 35 9.48 -3.53 -35.89
C LEU A 35 9.76 -3.44 -34.38
N CYS A 36 10.93 -3.90 -33.91
CA CYS A 36 11.31 -3.94 -32.50
C CYS A 36 12.22 -2.76 -32.06
N LEU A 37 12.49 -1.79 -32.93
CA LEU A 37 13.45 -0.70 -32.67
C LEU A 37 12.92 0.70 -33.05
N VAL A 38 11.62 0.96 -32.90
CA VAL A 38 11.04 2.33 -33.06
C VAL A 38 10.04 2.70 -31.95
N LEU A 39 9.87 1.88 -30.90
CA LEU A 39 8.99 2.20 -29.77
C LEU A 39 9.58 1.86 -28.38
N PRO A 40 10.68 2.50 -27.91
CA PRO A 40 10.98 2.56 -26.50
C PRO A 40 11.00 4.02 -26.06
N GLY A 41 9.83 4.65 -26.00
CA GLY A 41 9.78 6.08 -25.72
C GLY A 41 8.41 6.54 -25.29
N LEU A 42 7.70 5.76 -24.46
CA LEU A 42 6.57 6.18 -23.64
C LEU A 42 6.13 4.92 -22.87
N THR A 43 6.46 4.83 -21.58
CA THR A 43 5.84 3.98 -20.53
C THR A 43 6.89 3.41 -19.55
N LEU A 44 7.61 4.26 -18.79
CA LEU A 44 8.17 3.81 -17.50
C LEU A 44 8.50 4.95 -16.53
N SER A 45 7.56 5.86 -16.29
CA SER A 45 7.68 6.89 -15.21
C SER A 45 6.76 6.61 -14.01
N GLY A 46 6.23 5.40 -13.86
CA GLY A 46 5.22 5.08 -12.84
C GLY A 46 5.73 4.53 -11.50
N LEU A 47 7.03 4.29 -11.31
CA LEU A 47 7.54 3.62 -10.09
C LEU A 47 8.20 4.56 -9.06
N ALA A 48 8.31 5.86 -9.32
CA ALA A 48 9.02 6.78 -8.42
C ALA A 48 8.11 7.47 -7.37
N THR A 49 6.79 7.34 -7.46
CA THR A 49 5.84 7.96 -6.52
C THR A 49 5.65 7.16 -5.23
N GLY A 50 5.95 5.86 -5.22
CA GLY A 50 5.79 5.00 -4.03
C GLY A 50 6.82 5.28 -2.94
N LEU A 51 8.11 5.42 -3.30
CA LEU A 51 9.16 5.67 -2.31
C LEU A 51 8.98 7.02 -1.60
N ARG A 52 8.64 8.09 -2.33
CA ARG A 52 8.49 9.42 -1.71
C ARG A 52 7.30 9.51 -0.76
N ALA A 53 6.20 8.80 -1.05
CA ALA A 53 5.04 8.78 -0.17
C ALA A 53 5.30 7.94 1.10
N GLN A 54 6.02 6.82 0.98
CA GLN A 54 6.41 6.01 2.14
C GLN A 54 7.42 6.73 3.04
N ASP A 55 8.43 7.38 2.46
CA ASP A 55 9.42 8.17 3.21
C ASP A 55 8.73 9.32 3.99
N ASP A 56 7.69 9.92 3.41
CA ASP A 56 6.92 11.01 4.04
C ASP A 56 6.11 10.52 5.25
N VAL A 57 5.47 9.35 5.13
CA VAL A 57 4.67 8.79 6.23
C VAL A 57 5.55 8.31 7.39
N HIS A 58 6.71 7.68 7.14
CA HIS A 58 7.62 7.32 8.23
C HIS A 58 8.08 8.54 9.02
N ALA A 59 8.36 9.67 8.36
CA ALA A 59 8.70 10.91 9.05
C ALA A 59 7.56 11.41 9.98
N LEU A 60 6.30 11.24 9.57
CA LEU A 60 5.14 11.56 10.40
C LEU A 60 4.98 10.59 11.58
N ILE A 61 5.31 9.31 11.40
CA ILE A 61 5.32 8.31 12.47
C ILE A 61 6.44 8.61 13.47
N ASP A 62 7.64 8.91 12.99
CA ASP A 62 8.80 9.23 13.82
C ASP A 62 8.55 10.47 14.66
N ALA A 63 7.80 11.45 14.14
CA ALA A 63 7.37 12.62 14.90
C ALA A 63 6.55 12.26 16.15
N LEU A 64 5.85 11.11 16.18
CA LEU A 64 5.19 10.60 17.38
C LEU A 64 6.19 10.28 18.50
N GLY A 65 7.42 9.93 18.18
CA GLY A 65 8.48 9.66 19.16
C GLY A 65 9.10 10.93 19.74
N THR A 66 8.93 12.06 19.08
CA THR A 66 9.58 13.33 19.42
C THR A 66 8.69 14.25 20.26
N GLY A 67 9.31 15.10 21.09
CA GLY A 67 8.60 16.16 21.80
C GLY A 67 7.56 15.70 22.85
N GLY A 68 6.76 16.67 23.29
CA GLY A 68 5.73 16.50 24.31
C GLY A 68 4.38 16.09 23.74
N PHE A 69 3.34 16.18 24.57
CA PHE A 69 1.97 15.86 24.14
C PHE A 69 1.42 16.79 23.05
N PRO A 70 1.69 18.11 23.04
CA PRO A 70 1.24 19.00 21.97
C PRO A 70 1.84 18.65 20.60
N GLU A 71 3.14 18.35 20.55
CA GLU A 71 3.82 17.95 19.31
C GLU A 71 3.27 16.61 18.79
N ARG A 72 2.98 15.69 19.71
CA ARG A 72 2.38 14.40 19.39
C ARG A 72 0.94 14.52 18.88
N ASP A 73 0.13 15.42 19.42
CA ASP A 73 -1.21 15.73 18.88
C ASP A 73 -1.11 16.25 17.45
N ALA A 74 -0.15 17.14 17.17
CA ALA A 74 0.10 17.64 15.82
C ALA A 74 0.53 16.53 14.85
N ALA A 75 1.42 15.62 15.29
CA ALA A 75 1.84 14.47 14.50
C ALA A 75 0.67 13.51 14.19
N ILE A 76 -0.20 13.22 15.16
CA ILE A 76 -1.42 12.43 14.95
C ILE A 76 -2.33 13.07 13.89
N ARG A 77 -2.55 14.38 13.97
CA ARG A 77 -3.37 15.11 12.99
C ARG A 77 -2.75 15.09 11.60
N ALA A 78 -1.43 15.23 11.51
CA ALA A 78 -0.71 15.17 10.25
C ALA A 78 -0.77 13.77 9.62
N LEU A 79 -0.66 12.70 10.44
CA LEU A 79 -0.85 11.32 9.99
C LEU A 79 -2.24 11.13 9.37
N VAL A 80 -3.31 11.54 10.07
CA VAL A 80 -4.68 11.44 9.54
C VAL A 80 -4.84 12.24 8.25
N ALA A 81 -4.29 13.46 8.20
CA ALA A 81 -4.35 14.32 7.02
C ALA A 81 -3.57 13.76 5.81
N SER A 82 -2.56 12.90 6.03
CA SER A 82 -1.82 12.25 4.95
C SER A 82 -2.69 11.34 4.08
N GLY A 83 -3.78 10.79 4.66
CA GLY A 83 -4.65 9.83 3.99
C GLY A 83 -3.99 8.47 3.70
N ASP A 84 -2.83 8.18 4.32
CA ASP A 84 -2.16 6.89 4.14
C ASP A 84 -2.98 5.73 4.73
N SER A 85 -2.97 4.59 4.04
CA SER A 85 -3.77 3.42 4.42
C SER A 85 -3.36 2.79 5.75
N HIS A 86 -2.13 3.01 6.22
CA HIS A 86 -1.61 2.43 7.46
C HIS A 86 -1.98 3.27 8.69
N VAL A 87 -2.49 4.49 8.53
CA VAL A 87 -2.74 5.41 9.66
C VAL A 87 -3.62 4.77 10.74
N SER A 88 -4.68 4.06 10.35
CA SER A 88 -5.54 3.36 11.31
C SER A 88 -4.78 2.34 12.16
N GLN A 89 -3.86 1.58 11.54
CA GLN A 89 -2.99 0.63 12.23
C GLN A 89 -2.02 1.35 13.18
N ILE A 90 -1.39 2.44 12.73
CA ILE A 90 -0.46 3.22 13.55
C ILE A 90 -1.15 3.82 14.78
N LEU A 91 -2.33 4.42 14.59
CA LEU A 91 -3.10 4.99 15.69
C LEU A 91 -3.54 3.94 16.71
N GLN A 92 -3.89 2.73 16.23
CA GLN A 92 -4.20 1.60 17.10
C GLN A 92 -2.96 1.17 17.90
N GLN A 93 -1.81 0.96 17.25
CA GLN A 93 -0.55 0.62 17.92
C GLN A 93 -0.13 1.67 18.96
N LEU A 94 -0.35 2.96 18.67
CA LEU A 94 -0.10 4.05 19.62
C LEU A 94 -1.07 3.99 20.81
N SER A 95 -2.36 3.77 20.56
CA SER A 95 -3.40 3.62 21.57
C SER A 95 -3.11 2.45 22.52
N ASP A 96 -2.65 1.34 21.96
CA ASP A 96 -2.28 0.11 22.66
C ASP A 96 -0.93 0.23 23.38
N GLY A 97 -0.23 1.36 23.20
CA GLY A 97 1.06 1.62 23.82
C GLY A 97 2.16 0.67 23.34
N GLN A 98 2.10 0.27 22.07
CA GLN A 98 3.05 -0.63 21.42
C GLN A 98 4.16 0.13 20.68
N LEU A 99 4.05 1.45 20.52
CA LEU A 99 5.08 2.26 19.87
C LEU A 99 6.18 2.68 20.85
N TYR A 100 7.42 2.52 20.41
CA TYR A 100 8.64 2.84 21.16
C TYR A 100 9.61 3.63 20.28
N VAL A 101 10.43 4.45 20.91
CA VAL A 101 11.50 5.22 20.27
C VAL A 101 12.76 5.08 21.10
N ASN A 102 13.91 5.08 20.45
CA ASN A 102 15.18 5.13 21.17
C ASN A 102 15.30 6.47 21.92
N SER A 103 15.83 6.44 23.14
CA SER A 103 16.00 7.60 24.01
C SER A 103 16.97 8.65 23.47
N GLU A 104 17.84 8.30 22.52
CA GLU A 104 18.68 9.22 21.75
C GLU A 104 17.97 9.77 20.49
N GLY A 105 16.74 9.33 20.23
CA GLY A 105 15.98 9.62 19.02
C GLY A 105 16.18 8.57 17.93
N GLY A 106 15.51 8.74 16.80
CA GLY A 106 15.51 7.79 15.69
C GLY A 106 14.10 7.30 15.35
N PRO A 107 13.99 6.18 14.62
CA PRO A 107 12.71 5.70 14.13
C PRO A 107 11.82 5.24 15.28
N VAL A 108 10.51 5.46 15.12
CA VAL A 108 9.50 4.85 15.98
C VAL A 108 9.26 3.42 15.52
N LEU A 109 9.37 2.48 16.47
CA LEU A 109 9.25 1.04 16.24
C LEU A 109 8.08 0.47 17.04
N VAL A 110 7.51 -0.64 16.57
CA VAL A 110 6.53 -1.45 17.32
C VAL A 110 7.27 -2.47 18.16
N GLN A 111 6.92 -2.57 19.44
CA GLN A 111 7.37 -3.65 20.31
C GLN A 111 6.47 -4.87 20.15
N GLY A 112 7.11 -6.02 19.92
CA GLY A 112 6.54 -7.37 20.04
C GLY A 112 7.37 -8.22 20.99
N GLY A 113 7.28 -9.55 20.85
CA GLY A 113 8.01 -10.49 21.71
C GLY A 113 7.38 -10.61 23.11
N THR A 114 8.19 -11.05 24.08
CA THR A 114 7.79 -11.11 25.50
C THR A 114 8.31 -9.89 26.25
N GLU A 115 7.84 -9.66 27.47
CA GLU A 115 8.37 -8.56 28.31
C GLU A 115 9.86 -8.76 28.64
N ASP A 116 10.31 -10.02 28.77
CA ASP A 116 11.70 -10.36 29.08
C ASP A 116 12.62 -10.35 27.84
N GLU A 117 12.05 -10.59 26.65
CA GLU A 117 12.77 -10.62 25.36
C GLU A 117 11.99 -9.82 24.31
N PRO A 118 11.97 -8.48 24.42
CA PRO A 118 11.23 -7.65 23.48
C PRO A 118 11.91 -7.64 22.12
N THR A 119 11.09 -7.67 21.07
CA THR A 119 11.55 -7.47 19.69
C THR A 119 10.99 -6.18 19.15
N TYR A 120 11.71 -5.53 18.23
CA TYR A 120 11.24 -4.30 17.61
C TYR A 120 11.15 -4.46 16.10
N SER A 121 10.10 -3.89 15.51
CA SER A 121 9.89 -3.91 14.07
C SER A 121 9.37 -2.59 13.56
N ASP A 122 9.55 -2.36 12.27
CA ASP A 122 8.95 -1.25 11.57
C ASP A 122 7.41 -1.30 11.66
N PRO A 123 6.75 -0.17 11.96
CA PRO A 123 5.31 -0.14 12.24
C PRO A 123 4.43 -0.35 10.99
N ILE A 124 4.95 -0.08 9.79
CA ILE A 124 4.23 -0.23 8.51
C ILE A 124 4.51 -1.60 7.90
N THR A 125 5.79 -1.93 7.73
CA THR A 125 6.23 -3.12 6.99
C THR A 125 6.33 -4.36 7.86
N GLY A 126 6.47 -4.20 9.18
CA GLY A 126 6.75 -5.30 10.12
C GLY A 126 8.15 -5.88 9.98
N GLU A 127 9.06 -5.24 9.22
CA GLU A 127 10.44 -5.66 9.13
C GLU A 127 11.13 -5.54 10.49
N ALA A 128 11.86 -6.58 10.91
CA ALA A 128 12.54 -6.59 12.19
C ALA A 128 13.68 -5.55 12.19
N ALA A 129 13.71 -4.72 13.23
CA ALA A 129 14.81 -3.79 13.45
C ALA A 129 16.03 -4.56 13.99
N ALA A 130 17.17 -4.42 13.29
CA ALA A 130 18.43 -5.00 13.73
C ALA A 130 19.11 -4.13 14.79
N ASP A 131 19.92 -4.76 15.64
CA ASP A 131 20.81 -4.10 16.60
C ASP A 131 20.14 -3.08 17.54
N VAL A 132 18.86 -3.31 17.88
CA VAL A 132 18.13 -2.50 18.87
C VAL A 132 18.50 -2.96 20.27
N ASP A 133 19.03 -2.04 21.08
CA ASP A 133 19.21 -2.24 22.52
C ASP A 133 17.89 -1.95 23.27
N PRO A 134 17.23 -2.97 23.85
CA PRO A 134 15.97 -2.77 24.57
C PRO A 134 16.05 -1.77 25.73
N ASP A 135 17.21 -1.66 26.38
CA ASP A 135 17.39 -0.76 27.53
C ASP A 135 17.36 0.72 27.12
N MET A 136 17.61 1.01 25.84
CA MET A 136 17.55 2.35 25.27
C MET A 136 16.17 2.71 24.74
N MET A 137 15.23 1.77 24.67
CA MET A 137 13.91 1.98 24.09
C MET A 137 12.92 2.52 25.11
N SER A 138 12.22 3.59 24.73
CA SER A 138 11.21 4.25 25.55
C SER A 138 9.84 4.23 24.88
N LYS A 139 8.82 3.83 25.65
CA LYS A 139 7.44 3.84 25.17
C LYS A 139 7.00 5.25 24.79
N VAL A 140 6.36 5.38 23.63
CA VAL A 140 5.69 6.62 23.21
C VAL A 140 4.45 6.83 24.07
N LYS A 141 4.54 7.74 25.03
CA LYS A 141 3.47 7.96 26.02
C LYS A 141 2.35 8.83 25.46
N ILE A 142 1.12 8.45 25.76
CA ILE A 142 -0.09 9.25 25.52
C ILE A 142 -0.78 9.61 26.85
N ASN A 143 -1.36 10.80 26.92
CA ASN A 143 -2.18 11.25 28.03
C ASN A 143 -3.68 11.02 27.74
N ASN A 144 -4.56 11.38 28.68
CA ASN A 144 -6.01 11.21 28.49
C ASN A 144 -6.57 12.03 27.31
N ALA A 145 -6.07 13.25 27.09
CA ALA A 145 -6.50 14.08 25.98
C ALA A 145 -6.15 13.43 24.64
N LEU A 146 -4.92 12.91 24.48
CA LEU A 146 -4.49 12.20 23.29
C LEU A 146 -5.28 10.91 23.05
N ARG A 147 -5.66 10.17 24.11
CA ARG A 147 -6.55 9.02 23.95
C ARG A 147 -7.89 9.41 23.32
N ILE A 148 -8.48 10.50 23.79
CA ILE A 148 -9.72 11.03 23.21
C ILE A 148 -9.49 11.44 21.75
N THR A 149 -8.42 12.20 21.47
CA THR A 149 -8.07 12.58 20.09
C THR A 149 -7.93 11.35 19.18
N ILE A 150 -7.18 10.33 19.60
CA ILE A 150 -6.95 9.11 18.82
C ILE A 150 -8.26 8.40 18.54
N THR A 151 -9.14 8.24 19.53
CA THR A 151 -10.47 7.65 19.35
C THR A 151 -11.30 8.45 18.32
N THR A 152 -11.36 9.78 18.45
CA THR A 152 -12.09 10.63 17.48
C THR A 152 -11.54 10.47 16.07
N MET A 153 -10.21 10.44 15.91
CA MET A 153 -9.56 10.29 14.61
C MET A 153 -9.80 8.90 13.99
N MET A 154 -9.78 7.83 14.80
CA MET A 154 -10.10 6.48 14.30
C MET A 154 -11.56 6.36 13.86
N SER A 155 -12.50 6.98 14.60
CA SER A 155 -13.89 7.09 14.17
C SER A 155 -14.01 7.84 12.84
N GLN A 156 -13.24 8.92 12.66
CA GLN A 156 -13.18 9.65 11.40
C GLN A 156 -12.70 8.81 10.22
N LEU A 157 -11.59 8.11 10.40
CA LEU A 157 -11.06 7.23 9.37
C LEU A 157 -12.08 6.14 9.00
N THR A 158 -12.86 5.66 9.96
CA THR A 158 -13.90 4.65 9.70
C THR A 158 -15.09 5.23 8.93
N LEU A 159 -15.56 6.44 9.27
CA LEU A 159 -16.63 7.13 8.53
C LEU A 159 -16.23 7.50 7.11
N LEU A 160 -14.93 7.70 6.86
CA LEU A 160 -14.39 8.01 5.54
C LEU A 160 -13.83 6.78 4.82
N SER A 161 -14.01 5.58 5.40
CA SER A 161 -13.47 4.34 4.86
C SER A 161 -13.97 4.09 3.43
N PRO A 162 -13.14 3.58 2.50
CA PRO A 162 -13.63 3.12 1.21
C PRO A 162 -14.63 1.96 1.35
N ASP A 163 -14.60 1.22 2.46
CA ASP A 163 -15.54 0.13 2.75
C ASP A 163 -16.89 0.68 3.21
N ARG A 164 -17.93 0.42 2.41
CA ARG A 164 -19.31 0.84 2.69
C ARG A 164 -19.83 0.31 4.02
N SER A 165 -19.55 -0.96 4.34
CA SER A 165 -20.07 -1.60 5.55
C SER A 165 -19.43 -1.00 6.80
N ALA A 166 -18.14 -0.70 6.75
CA ALA A 166 -17.44 0.00 7.82
C ALA A 166 -18.02 1.40 8.06
N ARG A 167 -18.28 2.16 6.98
CA ARG A 167 -18.91 3.49 7.08
C ARG A 167 -20.30 3.44 7.69
N LEU A 168 -21.15 2.49 7.26
CA LEU A 168 -22.50 2.32 7.80
C LEU A 168 -22.46 1.98 9.30
N ALA A 169 -21.65 0.99 9.69
CA ALA A 169 -21.51 0.59 11.09
C ALA A 169 -21.00 1.73 11.98
N ALA A 170 -20.08 2.56 11.48
CA ALA A 170 -19.61 3.75 12.19
C ALA A 170 -20.73 4.78 12.35
N ALA A 171 -21.49 5.07 11.29
CA ALA A 171 -22.63 5.99 11.37
C ALA A 171 -23.70 5.51 12.37
N GLU A 172 -24.02 4.22 12.37
CA GLU A 172 -24.95 3.62 13.35
C GLU A 172 -24.43 3.70 14.79
N GLY A 173 -23.12 3.49 14.98
CA GLY A 173 -22.47 3.65 16.29
C GLY A 173 -22.59 5.07 16.81
N MET A 174 -22.32 6.07 15.96
CA MET A 174 -22.44 7.48 16.33
C MET A 174 -23.86 7.89 16.64
N LEU A 175 -24.84 7.40 15.87
CA LEU A 175 -26.26 7.61 16.15
C LEU A 175 -26.67 7.06 17.52
N LYS A 176 -26.11 5.91 17.89
CA LYS A 176 -26.39 5.27 19.18
C LYS A 176 -25.77 6.04 20.35
N ASP A 177 -24.55 6.52 20.18
CA ASP A 177 -23.84 7.27 21.22
C ASP A 177 -24.39 8.70 21.36
N ALA A 178 -24.84 9.31 20.26
CA ALA A 178 -25.45 10.64 20.17
C ALA A 178 -24.65 11.73 20.91
N ASP A 179 -23.32 11.67 20.84
CA ASP A 179 -22.42 12.59 21.53
C ASP A 179 -22.27 13.89 20.71
N PRO A 180 -22.66 15.06 21.26
CA PRO A 180 -22.49 16.36 20.58
C PRO A 180 -21.03 16.68 20.24
N ALA A 181 -20.04 16.08 20.93
CA ALA A 181 -18.63 16.24 20.62
C ALA A 181 -18.26 15.74 19.20
N ASN A 182 -19.11 14.89 18.61
CA ASN A 182 -18.89 14.31 17.29
C ASN A 182 -19.46 15.16 16.13
N LEU A 183 -20.08 16.31 16.40
CA LEU A 183 -20.75 17.11 15.36
C LEU A 183 -19.80 17.56 14.24
N GLU A 184 -18.60 18.02 14.56
CA GLU A 184 -17.62 18.42 13.53
C GLU A 184 -17.21 17.23 12.65
N LEU A 185 -17.07 16.08 13.29
CA LEU A 185 -16.74 14.83 12.62
C LEU A 185 -17.86 14.39 11.66
N LEU A 186 -19.11 14.38 12.12
CA LEU A 186 -20.28 14.04 11.31
C LEU A 186 -20.41 14.98 10.11
N ASN A 187 -20.26 16.28 10.31
CA ASN A 187 -20.33 17.26 9.23
C ASN A 187 -19.26 17.03 8.15
N SER A 188 -18.03 16.70 8.57
CA SER A 188 -16.95 16.36 7.64
C SER A 188 -17.28 15.09 6.84
N ALA A 189 -17.74 14.02 7.50
CA ALA A 189 -18.13 12.78 6.85
C ALA A 189 -19.32 12.95 5.88
N LEU A 190 -20.36 13.68 6.29
CA LEU A 190 -21.54 14.01 5.48
C LEU A 190 -21.18 14.74 4.18
N SER A 191 -20.15 15.59 4.21
CA SER A 191 -19.69 16.32 3.01
C SER A 191 -19.05 15.41 1.97
N ALA A 192 -18.49 14.26 2.39
CA ALA A 192 -17.81 13.31 1.54
C ALA A 192 -18.68 12.10 1.14
N GLU A 193 -19.71 11.77 1.93
CA GLU A 193 -20.56 10.61 1.72
C GLU A 193 -21.48 10.76 0.49
N LYS A 194 -21.59 9.68 -0.28
CA LYS A 194 -22.39 9.60 -1.52
C LYS A 194 -23.50 8.56 -1.42
N ASP A 195 -23.39 7.61 -0.50
CA ASP A 195 -24.41 6.60 -0.23
C ASP A 195 -25.58 7.21 0.55
N GLY A 196 -26.78 7.13 -0.01
CA GLY A 196 -27.97 7.76 0.57
C GLY A 196 -28.41 7.15 1.89
N GLU A 197 -28.19 5.86 2.12
CA GLU A 197 -28.54 5.21 3.39
C GLU A 197 -27.62 5.70 4.49
N ILE A 198 -26.31 5.66 4.26
CA ILE A 198 -25.30 6.10 5.24
C ILE A 198 -25.48 7.59 5.55
N LYS A 199 -25.74 8.41 4.53
CA LYS A 199 -25.98 9.84 4.71
C LYS A 199 -27.18 10.10 5.62
N ASN A 200 -28.31 9.41 5.41
CA ASN A 200 -29.48 9.54 6.27
C ASN A 200 -29.18 9.11 7.71
N THR A 201 -28.40 8.05 7.90
CA THR A 201 -27.98 7.59 9.24
C THR A 201 -27.09 8.63 9.93
N MET A 202 -26.12 9.20 9.22
CA MET A 202 -25.26 10.27 9.75
C MET A 202 -26.03 11.57 10.06
N GLU A 203 -27.05 11.92 9.26
CA GLU A 203 -27.91 13.09 9.52
C GLU A 203 -28.82 12.90 10.74
N ALA A 204 -29.13 11.65 11.10
CA ALA A 204 -29.93 11.32 12.27
C ALA A 204 -29.11 11.25 13.57
N ALA A 205 -27.78 11.10 13.46
CA ALA A 205 -26.84 10.92 14.57
C ALA A 205 -26.55 12.23 15.32
#